data_AF-A0A564Y1B7-F1
#
_entry.id   AF-A0A564Y1B7-F1
#
_cell.length_a   1.000
_cell.length_b   1.000
_cell.length_c   1.000
_cell.angle_alpha   90.00
_cell.angle_beta   90.00
_cell.angle_gamma   90.00
#
_symmetry.space_group_name_H-M   'P 1'
#
loop_
_entity.id
_entity.type
_entity.pdbx_description
1 polymer ?
#
loop_
_entity_poly.entity_id
_entity_poly.type
_entity_poly.pdbx_seq_one_letter_code
_entity_poly.pdbx_strand_id
1 'polypeptide(L)'
;IGKFYSSQFDGRKLLWCYKFCSGEITSHYTKKSYMFAVSTYQMAILMLFNETDTYTVKQIGELTNIEEVMLVPHLETLLKTRILKVITDDVPKAAESSSINESSTIADDEEVEKTEQKRKVHSQASEPAKDLPPITMDTKLTLCMEYYNDRFYVNLNLPVRRIINKEEEKKREGRIESDHRMAIQCHITRLMKTRKRMTHQDLMKEILEQSSTKFHFSTTQIKLSIGTLIERGIIRRDPDDMTIFEYIA
;
A
#
# COMPACT_ATOMS: atom_id res chain seq x y z
N ILE A 1 25.47 -7.44 -7.93
CA ILE A 1 25.45 -6.57 -6.73
C ILE A 1 25.77 -7.31 -5.43
N GLY A 2 25.10 -8.42 -5.09
CA GLY A 2 25.39 -9.15 -3.84
C GLY A 2 26.86 -9.54 -3.67
N LYS A 3 27.48 -10.14 -4.70
CA LYS A 3 28.91 -10.51 -4.70
C LYS A 3 29.86 -9.31 -4.52
N PHE A 4 29.52 -8.17 -5.09
CA PHE A 4 30.30 -6.93 -4.96
C PHE A 4 30.18 -6.32 -3.55
N TYR A 5 28.98 -6.37 -2.95
CA TYR A 5 28.77 -5.86 -1.60
C TYR A 5 29.51 -6.70 -0.56
N SER A 6 29.45 -8.04 -0.69
CA SER A 6 30.16 -8.96 0.20
C SER A 6 31.68 -8.87 0.09
N SER A 7 32.24 -8.44 -1.06
CA SER A 7 33.68 -8.21 -1.18
C SER A 7 34.15 -6.91 -0.51
N GLN A 8 33.24 -5.94 -0.31
CA GLN A 8 33.57 -4.63 0.25
C GLN A 8 33.31 -4.53 1.76
N PHE A 9 32.33 -5.29 2.27
CA PHE A 9 31.95 -5.25 3.68
C PHE A 9 31.82 -6.66 4.24
N ASP A 10 32.64 -6.96 5.25
CA ASP A 10 32.54 -8.19 6.03
C ASP A 10 31.53 -8.02 7.18
N GLY A 11 30.79 -9.09 7.51
CA GLY A 11 29.82 -9.13 8.61
C GLY A 11 28.50 -8.37 8.41
N ARG A 12 28.26 -7.73 7.27
CA ARG A 12 26.98 -7.04 6.96
C ARG A 12 26.09 -7.86 6.03
N LYS A 13 24.79 -7.85 6.26
CA LYS A 13 23.78 -8.49 5.41
C LYS A 13 22.98 -7.43 4.65
N LEU A 14 22.83 -7.61 3.35
CA LEU A 14 22.00 -6.75 2.52
C LEU A 14 20.55 -7.25 2.57
N LEU A 15 19.64 -6.37 2.99
CA LEU A 15 18.19 -6.61 2.95
C LEU A 15 17.56 -5.71 1.90
N TRP A 16 16.91 -6.32 0.91
CA TRP A 16 16.24 -5.59 -0.16
C TRP A 16 14.84 -5.19 0.29
N CYS A 17 14.58 -3.89 0.36
CA CYS A 17 13.27 -3.34 0.69
C CYS A 17 12.46 -3.05 -0.58
N TYR A 18 11.89 -4.10 -1.20
CA TYR A 18 11.17 -3.99 -2.48
C TYR A 18 10.03 -2.96 -2.51
N LYS A 19 9.42 -2.69 -1.36
CA LYS A 19 8.36 -1.67 -1.22
C LYS A 19 8.79 -0.23 -1.51
N PHE A 20 10.09 0.05 -1.51
CA PHE A 20 10.63 1.37 -1.86
C PHE A 20 11.30 1.40 -3.24
N CYS A 21 11.28 0.27 -3.95
CA CYS A 21 11.88 0.16 -5.25
C CYS A 21 10.87 0.52 -6.36
N SER A 22 11.35 1.25 -7.35
CA SER A 22 10.62 1.64 -8.56
C SER A 22 11.48 1.39 -9.79
N GLY A 23 10.84 1.20 -10.94
CA GLY A 23 11.49 1.03 -12.22
C GLY A 23 10.63 1.56 -13.36
N GLU A 24 11.21 1.54 -14.55
CA GLU A 24 10.53 1.92 -15.79
C GLU A 24 10.43 0.69 -16.69
N ILE A 25 9.26 0.46 -17.28
CA ILE A 25 9.04 -0.60 -18.26
C ILE A 25 8.49 0.00 -19.55
N THR A 26 8.97 -0.50 -20.68
CA THR A 26 8.45 -0.15 -22.01
C THR A 26 7.52 -1.26 -22.49
N SER A 27 6.32 -0.87 -22.89
CA SER A 27 5.32 -1.78 -23.46
C SER A 27 5.32 -1.69 -24.98
N HIS A 28 5.26 -2.85 -25.62
CA HIS A 28 5.21 -2.99 -27.08
C HIS A 28 4.00 -3.79 -27.57
N TYR A 29 3.04 -4.10 -26.69
CA TYR A 29 1.86 -4.90 -27.04
C TYR A 29 0.75 -4.09 -27.73
N THR A 30 0.77 -2.76 -27.62
CA THR A 30 -0.16 -1.84 -28.29
C THR A 30 0.43 -1.19 -29.55
N LYS A 31 -0.43 -0.64 -30.42
CA LYS A 31 -0.02 0.10 -31.64
C LYS A 31 0.97 1.24 -31.36
N LYS A 32 0.87 1.88 -30.20
CA LYS A 32 1.83 2.86 -29.70
C LYS A 32 2.63 2.24 -28.56
N SER A 33 3.92 2.48 -28.50
CA SER A 33 4.73 2.08 -27.34
C SER A 33 4.55 3.10 -26.21
N TYR A 34 4.46 2.61 -24.97
CA TYR A 34 4.33 3.44 -23.77
C TYR A 34 5.42 3.09 -22.75
N MET A 35 5.88 4.10 -22.01
CA MET A 35 6.80 3.93 -20.89
C MET A 35 6.06 4.10 -19.57
N PHE A 36 6.05 3.05 -18.76
CA PHE A 36 5.37 3.02 -17.48
C PHE A 36 6.37 3.11 -16.33
N ALA A 37 6.23 4.12 -15.49
CA ALA A 37 6.92 4.16 -14.21
C ALA A 37 6.11 3.36 -13.19
N VAL A 38 6.67 2.24 -12.75
CA VAL A 38 6.02 1.22 -11.93
C VAL A 38 6.83 0.92 -10.67
N SER A 39 6.16 0.37 -9.68
CA SER A 39 6.79 -0.18 -8.48
C SER A 39 7.34 -1.56 -8.81
N THR A 40 8.25 -2.08 -7.99
CA THR A 40 8.75 -3.45 -8.19
C THR A 40 7.62 -4.49 -8.16
N TYR A 41 6.58 -4.28 -7.36
CA TYR A 41 5.40 -5.16 -7.33
C TYR A 41 4.58 -5.08 -8.62
N GLN A 42 4.28 -3.87 -9.11
CA GLN A 42 3.61 -3.71 -10.40
C GLN A 42 4.42 -4.30 -11.55
N MET A 43 5.74 -4.12 -11.53
CA MET A 43 6.63 -4.69 -12.53
C MET A 43 6.58 -6.21 -12.51
N ALA A 44 6.65 -6.83 -11.34
CA ALA A 44 6.55 -8.29 -11.19
C ALA A 44 5.21 -8.81 -11.73
N ILE A 45 4.10 -8.14 -11.41
CA ILE A 45 2.76 -8.51 -11.91
C ILE A 45 2.71 -8.41 -13.44
N LEU A 46 3.16 -7.29 -14.01
CA LEU A 46 3.12 -7.08 -15.47
C LEU A 46 4.03 -8.03 -16.23
N MET A 47 5.16 -8.44 -15.64
CA MET A 47 6.07 -9.41 -16.24
C MET A 47 5.48 -10.81 -16.37
N LEU A 48 4.51 -11.20 -15.52
CA LEU A 48 3.81 -12.48 -15.67
C LEU A 48 3.03 -12.56 -16.99
N PHE A 49 2.45 -11.43 -17.42
CA PHE A 49 1.68 -11.35 -18.66
C PHE A 49 2.52 -11.47 -19.94
N ASN A 50 3.84 -11.67 -19.83
CA ASN A 50 4.68 -12.00 -20.98
C ASN A 50 4.58 -13.49 -21.37
N GLU A 51 4.19 -14.36 -20.43
CA GLU A 51 4.07 -15.81 -20.69
C GLU A 51 2.63 -16.20 -21.03
N THR A 52 1.66 -15.71 -20.26
CA THR A 52 0.23 -15.95 -20.54
C THR A 52 -0.60 -14.68 -20.34
N ASP A 53 -1.62 -14.49 -21.18
CA ASP A 53 -2.39 -13.24 -21.19
C ASP A 53 -3.44 -13.16 -20.07
N THR A 54 -3.70 -14.25 -19.35
CA THR A 54 -4.78 -14.34 -18.36
C THR A 54 -4.33 -15.06 -17.09
N TYR A 55 -4.54 -14.41 -15.94
CA TYR A 55 -4.27 -14.98 -14.62
C TYR A 55 -5.38 -14.67 -13.63
N THR A 56 -5.57 -15.57 -12.68
CA THR A 56 -6.43 -15.35 -11.50
C THR A 56 -5.66 -14.58 -10.42
N VAL A 57 -6.32 -13.73 -9.63
CA VAL A 57 -5.66 -12.96 -8.55
C VAL A 57 -4.88 -13.87 -7.59
N LYS A 58 -5.47 -15.03 -7.23
CA LYS A 58 -4.79 -16.06 -6.42
C LYS A 58 -3.50 -16.58 -7.06
N GLN A 59 -3.53 -16.87 -8.36
CA GLN A 59 -2.36 -17.35 -9.10
C GLN A 59 -1.27 -16.29 -9.18
N ILE A 60 -1.64 -15.02 -9.37
CA ILE A 60 -0.69 -13.89 -9.35
C ILE A 60 -0.02 -13.82 -7.97
N GLY A 61 -0.79 -13.96 -6.88
CA GLY A 61 -0.25 -13.99 -5.52
C GLY A 61 0.73 -15.13 -5.29
N GLU A 62 0.40 -16.34 -5.74
CA GLU A 62 1.25 -17.53 -5.60
C GLU A 62 2.55 -17.43 -6.44
N LEU A 63 2.46 -16.93 -7.67
CA LEU A 63 3.62 -16.81 -8.57
C LEU A 63 4.55 -15.67 -8.17
N THR A 64 4.00 -14.53 -7.74
CA THR A 64 4.81 -13.36 -7.34
C THR A 64 5.26 -13.41 -5.88
N ASN A 65 4.65 -14.29 -5.06
CA ASN A 65 4.84 -14.37 -3.61
C ASN A 65 4.65 -13.00 -2.91
N ILE A 66 3.67 -12.22 -3.37
CA ILE A 66 3.31 -10.92 -2.80
C ILE A 66 2.13 -11.11 -1.85
N GLU A 67 2.24 -10.57 -0.63
CA GLU A 67 1.13 -10.56 0.34
C GLU A 67 -0.11 -9.85 -0.22
N GLU A 68 -1.30 -10.40 0.03
CA GLU A 68 -2.58 -9.88 -0.45
C GLU A 68 -2.81 -8.39 -0.13
N VAL A 69 -2.41 -7.98 1.07
CA VAL A 69 -2.48 -6.59 1.55
C VAL A 69 -1.75 -5.62 0.62
N MET A 70 -0.66 -6.08 0.01
CA MET A 70 0.09 -5.33 -0.98
C MET A 70 -0.47 -5.59 -2.38
N LEU A 71 -0.80 -6.83 -2.73
CA LEU A 71 -1.22 -7.22 -4.07
C LEU A 71 -2.48 -6.46 -4.55
N VAL A 72 -3.54 -6.43 -3.73
CA VAL A 72 -4.83 -5.85 -4.13
C VAL A 72 -4.72 -4.37 -4.50
N PRO A 73 -4.09 -3.48 -3.70
CA PRO A 73 -3.88 -2.08 -4.10
C PRO A 73 -3.10 -1.88 -5.40
N HIS A 74 -2.10 -2.73 -5.68
CA HIS A 74 -1.35 -2.66 -6.94
C HIS A 74 -2.23 -3.09 -8.13
N LEU A 75 -3.01 -4.16 -7.98
CA LEU A 75 -3.96 -4.63 -9.00
C LEU A 75 -5.08 -3.63 -9.27
N GLU A 76 -5.68 -3.05 -8.22
CA GLU A 76 -6.68 -1.99 -8.36
C GLU A 76 -6.14 -0.80 -9.17
N THR A 77 -4.87 -0.45 -8.95
CA THR A 77 -4.25 0.66 -9.68
C THR A 77 -4.11 0.32 -11.16
N LEU A 78 -3.67 -0.90 -11.49
CA LEU A 78 -3.54 -1.37 -12.88
C LEU A 78 -4.89 -1.48 -13.60
N LEU A 79 -5.96 -1.80 -12.85
CA LEU A 79 -7.34 -1.81 -13.35
C LEU A 79 -7.88 -0.40 -13.56
N LYS A 80 -7.67 0.52 -12.61
CA LYS A 80 -8.05 1.94 -12.73
C LYS A 80 -7.36 2.61 -13.91
N THR A 81 -6.12 2.22 -14.22
CA THR A 81 -5.39 2.72 -15.38
C THR A 81 -5.76 1.99 -16.67
N ARG A 82 -6.69 1.03 -16.65
CA ARG A 82 -7.17 0.24 -17.81
C ARG A 82 -6.06 -0.54 -18.54
N ILE A 83 -4.99 -0.90 -17.82
CA ILE A 83 -3.93 -1.77 -18.35
C ILE A 83 -4.38 -3.23 -18.24
N LEU A 84 -5.07 -3.56 -17.15
CA LEU A 84 -5.73 -4.85 -16.96
C LEU A 84 -7.25 -4.70 -17.13
N LYS A 85 -7.92 -5.78 -17.55
CA LYS A 85 -9.37 -5.94 -17.59
C LYS A 85 -9.76 -7.19 -16.80
N VAL A 86 -10.92 -7.15 -16.16
CA VAL A 86 -11.52 -8.34 -15.52
C VAL A 86 -12.22 -9.16 -16.59
N ILE A 87 -11.96 -10.46 -16.65
CA ILE A 87 -12.77 -11.40 -17.43
C ILE A 87 -13.95 -11.79 -16.55
N THR A 88 -15.14 -11.33 -16.92
CA THR A 88 -16.38 -11.96 -16.47
C THR A 88 -16.61 -13.16 -17.38
N ASP A 89 -16.67 -14.37 -16.82
CA ASP A 89 -17.06 -15.58 -17.55
C ASP A 89 -18.55 -15.47 -17.93
N ASP A 90 -18.86 -14.64 -18.93
CA ASP A 90 -20.03 -14.74 -19.79
C ASP A 90 -19.48 -15.14 -21.17
N VAL A 91 -19.73 -16.39 -21.56
CA VAL A 91 -19.38 -16.97 -22.88
C VAL A 91 -20.15 -16.21 -23.99
N PRO A 92 -19.60 -16.07 -25.20
CA PRO A 92 -19.79 -14.89 -26.05
C PRO A 92 -21.05 -14.96 -26.93
N LYS A 93 -21.64 -13.79 -27.22
CA LYS A 93 -22.49 -13.59 -28.41
C LYS A 93 -21.80 -12.64 -29.39
N ALA A 94 -21.11 -13.24 -30.34
CA ALA A 94 -20.92 -12.62 -31.65
C ALA A 94 -22.17 -12.90 -32.50
N ALA A 95 -22.57 -11.90 -33.31
CA ALA A 95 -23.73 -11.85 -34.20
C ALA A 95 -25.09 -11.79 -33.47
N GLU A 96 -25.99 -10.87 -33.79
CA GLU A 96 -26.56 -10.69 -35.12
C GLU A 96 -26.69 -9.21 -35.52
N SER A 97 -26.09 -8.90 -36.68
CA SER A 97 -26.58 -7.92 -37.63
C SER A 97 -27.88 -8.42 -38.28
N SER A 98 -28.87 -7.55 -38.43
CA SER A 98 -29.70 -7.30 -39.62
C SER A 98 -30.93 -6.52 -39.14
N SER A 99 -31.31 -5.42 -39.77
CA SER A 99 -31.89 -5.46 -41.10
C SER A 99 -31.27 -4.49 -42.09
N ILE A 100 -31.01 -5.08 -43.26
CA ILE A 100 -30.78 -4.48 -44.56
C ILE A 100 -31.96 -3.54 -44.93
N ASN A 101 -31.64 -2.40 -45.54
CA ASN A 101 -32.38 -1.98 -46.74
C ASN A 101 -31.42 -1.26 -47.70
N GLU A 102 -31.10 -1.95 -48.80
CA GLU A 102 -30.67 -1.34 -50.07
C GLU A 102 -31.88 -0.51 -50.61
N SER A 103 -31.76 0.52 -51.46
CA SER A 103 -30.92 0.68 -52.65
C SER A 103 -30.89 2.17 -53.09
N SER A 104 -29.75 2.58 -53.71
CA SER A 104 -29.58 3.36 -54.97
C SER A 104 -30.36 4.70 -55.18
N THR A 105 -29.80 5.84 -55.62
CA THR A 105 -29.03 6.11 -56.86
C THR A 105 -28.57 7.60 -56.93
N ILE A 106 -27.35 7.83 -57.47
CA ILE A 106 -26.94 8.82 -58.51
C ILE A 106 -26.75 10.33 -58.16
N ALA A 107 -25.45 10.69 -58.13
CA ALA A 107 -24.72 11.75 -58.87
C ALA A 107 -24.76 13.27 -58.53
N ASP A 108 -23.52 13.79 -58.54
CA ASP A 108 -22.98 15.07 -59.03
C ASP A 108 -22.82 16.35 -58.15
N ASP A 109 -21.62 16.92 -58.38
CA ASP A 109 -21.12 18.31 -58.32
C ASP A 109 -20.51 18.97 -57.04
N GLU A 110 -19.17 19.10 -57.14
CA GLU A 110 -18.31 20.30 -57.13
C GLU A 110 -18.33 21.42 -56.04
N GLU A 111 -17.09 21.85 -55.75
CA GLU A 111 -16.60 23.16 -55.25
C GLU A 111 -16.49 23.52 -53.74
N VAL A 112 -15.24 23.37 -53.24
CA VAL A 112 -14.26 24.45 -52.86
C VAL A 112 -14.53 25.45 -51.69
N GLU A 113 -13.53 25.45 -50.80
CA GLU A 113 -12.96 26.50 -49.89
C GLU A 113 -13.56 26.89 -48.50
N LYS A 114 -12.69 26.63 -47.50
CA LYS A 114 -12.28 27.44 -46.31
C LYS A 114 -13.36 28.13 -45.46
N THR A 115 -13.32 27.88 -44.14
CA THR A 115 -12.74 28.80 -43.12
C THR A 115 -12.98 28.27 -41.70
N GLU A 116 -12.02 28.58 -40.84
CA GLU A 116 -11.83 28.20 -39.44
C GLU A 116 -12.96 28.57 -38.46
N GLN A 117 -13.04 27.75 -37.40
CA GLN A 117 -13.32 28.09 -35.99
C GLN A 117 -14.74 28.53 -35.56
N LYS A 118 -15.46 27.57 -34.95
CA LYS A 118 -16.21 27.71 -33.67
C LYS A 118 -16.25 26.33 -33.00
N ARG A 119 -15.38 26.06 -32.03
CA ARG A 119 -15.62 26.15 -30.57
C ARG A 119 -16.79 25.27 -30.05
N LYS A 120 -16.40 24.25 -29.23
CA LYS A 120 -17.17 23.59 -28.14
C LYS A 120 -18.41 22.81 -28.62
N VAL A 121 -18.59 21.50 -28.44
CA VAL A 121 -18.53 20.61 -27.25
C VAL A 121 -18.63 19.19 -27.83
N HIS A 122 -17.73 18.24 -27.55
CA HIS A 122 -18.03 17.18 -26.58
C HIS A 122 -16.74 16.56 -26.06
N SER A 123 -16.30 17.09 -24.93
CA SER A 123 -15.42 16.41 -24.00
C SER A 123 -16.14 15.18 -23.45
N GLN A 124 -15.72 13.99 -23.83
CA GLN A 124 -15.88 12.81 -22.99
C GLN A 124 -14.50 12.40 -22.48
N ALA A 125 -14.05 13.15 -21.47
CA ALA A 125 -13.38 12.50 -20.35
C ALA A 125 -14.42 11.53 -19.77
N SER A 126 -14.34 10.26 -20.17
CA SER A 126 -15.16 9.22 -19.58
C SER A 126 -14.77 9.09 -18.11
N GLU A 127 -15.79 9.08 -17.27
CA GLU A 127 -15.76 9.21 -15.82
C GLU A 127 -14.77 8.23 -15.16
N PRO A 128 -14.20 8.57 -13.98
CA PRO A 128 -13.46 7.59 -13.20
C PRO A 128 -14.45 6.46 -12.89
N ALA A 129 -14.13 5.23 -13.30
CA ALA A 129 -14.92 4.04 -13.03
C ALA A 129 -15.27 3.96 -11.54
N LYS A 130 -16.45 4.49 -11.19
CA LYS A 130 -17.09 4.30 -9.90
C LYS A 130 -17.77 2.95 -9.97
N ASP A 131 -17.47 2.14 -8.97
CA ASP A 131 -18.05 0.82 -8.72
C ASP A 131 -17.45 -0.31 -9.57
N LEU A 132 -16.11 -0.45 -9.50
CA LEU A 132 -15.47 -1.74 -9.79
C LEU A 132 -15.79 -2.69 -8.62
N PRO A 133 -16.33 -3.90 -8.87
CA PRO A 133 -16.64 -4.85 -7.80
C PRO A 133 -15.39 -5.17 -6.97
N PRO A 134 -15.54 -5.48 -5.67
CA PRO A 134 -14.42 -5.84 -4.83
C PRO A 134 -13.68 -7.01 -5.47
N ILE A 135 -12.39 -6.81 -5.73
CA ILE A 135 -11.55 -7.82 -6.37
C ILE A 135 -11.46 -9.01 -5.42
N THR A 136 -12.09 -10.12 -5.80
CA THR A 136 -12.00 -11.37 -5.07
C THR A 136 -10.80 -12.19 -5.56
N MET A 137 -10.28 -13.10 -4.74
CA MET A 137 -9.12 -13.93 -5.09
C MET A 137 -9.35 -14.78 -6.36
N ASP A 138 -10.60 -15.07 -6.70
CA ASP A 138 -10.99 -15.87 -7.87
C ASP A 138 -11.24 -15.03 -9.13
N THR A 139 -11.10 -13.71 -9.05
CA THR A 139 -11.28 -12.82 -10.21
C THR A 139 -10.17 -13.08 -11.24
N LYS A 140 -10.56 -13.37 -12.48
CA LYS A 140 -9.63 -13.52 -13.62
C LYS A 140 -9.32 -12.15 -14.23
N LEU A 141 -8.04 -11.89 -14.47
CA LEU A 141 -7.50 -10.66 -15.03
C LEU A 141 -6.80 -10.95 -16.35
N THR A 142 -7.00 -10.09 -17.33
CA THR A 142 -6.35 -10.15 -18.64
C THR A 142 -5.72 -8.82 -19.03
N LEU A 143 -4.70 -8.87 -19.88
CA LEU A 143 -4.09 -7.67 -20.46
C LEU A 143 -5.06 -6.96 -21.42
N CYS A 144 -5.13 -5.63 -21.33
CA CYS A 144 -5.98 -4.81 -22.20
C CYS A 144 -5.25 -4.44 -23.50
N MET A 145 -5.53 -5.14 -24.59
CA MET A 145 -4.90 -4.89 -25.90
C MET A 145 -5.23 -3.51 -26.53
N GLU A 146 -6.28 -2.85 -26.06
CA GLU A 146 -6.76 -1.56 -26.58
C GLU A 146 -6.35 -0.38 -25.69
N TYR A 147 -5.26 -0.50 -24.93
CA TYR A 147 -4.79 0.57 -24.07
C TYR A 147 -4.41 1.82 -24.88
N TYR A 148 -4.97 2.96 -24.47
CA TYR A 148 -4.66 4.26 -25.03
C TYR A 148 -4.42 5.29 -23.93
N ASN A 149 -3.35 6.06 -24.08
CA ASN A 149 -3.06 7.24 -23.27
C ASN A 149 -2.45 8.32 -24.17
N ASP A 150 -2.77 9.58 -23.90
CA ASP A 150 -2.17 10.72 -24.61
C ASP A 150 -0.69 10.91 -24.23
N ARG A 151 -0.31 10.49 -23.01
CA ARG A 151 1.07 10.57 -22.53
C ARG A 151 1.83 9.30 -22.86
N PHE A 152 2.99 9.46 -23.49
CA PHE A 152 3.96 8.37 -23.67
C PHE A 152 4.48 7.85 -22.32
N TYR A 153 4.76 8.76 -21.37
CA TYR A 153 5.22 8.44 -20.03
C TYR A 153 4.06 8.48 -19.03
N VAL A 154 3.73 7.34 -18.42
CA VAL A 154 2.62 7.22 -17.47
C VAL A 154 3.14 6.69 -16.14
N ASN A 155 2.87 7.43 -15.06
CA ASN A 155 3.30 7.06 -13.72
C ASN A 155 2.18 6.31 -12.97
N LEU A 156 2.42 5.03 -12.70
CA LEU A 156 1.46 4.12 -12.05
C LEU A 156 1.69 4.01 -10.53
N ASN A 157 2.72 4.68 -9.98
CA ASN A 157 3.11 4.58 -8.56
C ASN A 157 2.29 5.46 -7.60
N LEU A 158 1.68 6.52 -8.12
CA LEU A 158 1.04 7.56 -7.30
C LEU A 158 -0.17 7.08 -6.48
N PRO A 159 -1.10 6.25 -7.01
CA PRO A 159 -2.29 5.82 -6.27
C PRO A 159 -1.95 4.80 -5.18
N VAL A 160 -1.08 3.84 -5.51
CA VAL A 160 -0.63 2.75 -4.65
C VAL A 160 0.03 3.29 -3.37
N ARG A 161 0.93 4.27 -3.51
CA ARG A 161 1.69 4.81 -2.37
C ARG A 161 0.78 5.40 -1.29
N ARG A 162 -0.34 6.03 -1.67
CA ARG A 162 -1.28 6.63 -0.71
C ARG A 162 -2.03 5.57 0.10
N ILE A 163 -2.47 4.49 -0.55
CA ILE A 163 -3.24 3.41 0.07
C ILE A 163 -2.34 2.64 1.06
N ILE A 164 -1.14 2.27 0.61
CA ILE A 164 -0.17 1.54 1.44
C ILE A 164 0.30 2.40 2.62
N ASN A 165 0.57 3.70 2.40
CA ASN A 165 1.03 4.58 3.47
C ASN A 165 0.03 4.67 4.64
N LYS A 166 -1.28 4.62 4.36
CA LYS A 166 -2.32 4.69 5.40
C LYS A 166 -2.34 3.43 6.28
N GLU A 167 -2.22 2.27 5.67
CA GLU A 167 -2.11 1.00 6.40
C GLU A 167 -0.78 0.90 7.18
N GLU A 168 0.33 1.36 6.58
CA GLU A 168 1.62 1.45 7.27
C GLU A 168 1.64 2.48 8.41
N GLU A 169 0.87 3.56 8.31
CA GLU A 169 0.72 4.56 9.37
C GLU A 169 0.05 3.96 10.60
N LYS A 170 -1.03 3.21 10.43
CA LYS A 170 -1.68 2.47 11.53
C LYS A 170 -0.71 1.45 12.18
N LYS A 171 0.07 0.73 11.36
CA LYS A 171 1.13 -0.18 11.87
C LYS A 171 2.28 0.57 12.57
N ARG A 172 2.57 1.81 12.18
CA ARG A 172 3.57 2.66 12.86
C ARG A 172 3.06 3.13 14.22
N GLU A 173 1.81 3.57 14.30
CA GLU A 173 1.19 3.99 15.57
C GLU A 173 1.24 2.89 16.63
N GLY A 174 0.89 1.64 16.26
CA GLY A 174 0.98 0.52 17.20
C GLY A 174 2.41 0.21 17.69
N ARG A 175 3.42 0.43 16.84
CA ARG A 175 4.84 0.30 17.25
C ARG A 175 5.26 1.41 18.20
N ILE A 176 4.87 2.65 17.92
CA ILE A 176 5.12 3.79 18.79
C ILE A 176 4.51 3.55 20.17
N GLU A 177 3.28 3.04 20.23
CA GLU A 177 2.64 2.71 21.50
C GLU A 177 3.40 1.62 22.28
N SER A 178 3.91 0.60 21.58
CA SER A 178 4.74 -0.43 22.20
C SER A 178 6.06 0.11 22.74
N ASP A 179 6.72 0.98 21.98
CA ASP A 179 7.95 1.64 22.40
C ASP A 179 7.70 2.54 23.61
N HIS A 180 6.58 3.25 23.65
CA HIS A 180 6.16 4.03 24.82
C HIS A 180 5.97 3.16 26.05
N ARG A 181 5.29 2.00 25.92
CA ARG A 181 5.14 1.05 27.04
C ARG A 181 6.50 0.59 27.56
N MET A 182 7.40 0.22 26.66
CA MET A 182 8.74 -0.23 27.04
C MET A 182 9.58 0.88 27.67
N ALA A 183 9.47 2.11 27.17
CA ALA A 183 10.12 3.28 27.75
C ALA A 183 9.62 3.56 29.17
N ILE A 184 8.30 3.54 29.41
CA ILE A 184 7.72 3.73 30.75
C ILE A 184 8.22 2.63 31.70
N GLN A 185 8.18 1.36 31.29
CA GLN A 185 8.65 0.25 32.11
C GLN A 185 10.14 0.39 32.47
N CYS A 186 10.98 0.81 31.52
CA CYS A 186 12.39 1.05 31.73
C CYS A 186 12.62 2.19 32.74
N HIS A 187 11.89 3.30 32.61
CA HIS A 187 11.97 4.43 33.55
C HIS A 187 11.57 4.04 34.97
N ILE A 188 10.43 3.34 35.13
CA ILE A 188 9.98 2.85 36.44
C ILE A 188 11.04 1.93 37.05
N THR A 189 11.54 0.95 36.29
CA THR A 189 12.55 0.00 36.76
C THR A 189 13.82 0.71 37.20
N ARG A 190 14.29 1.69 36.42
CA ARG A 190 15.47 2.51 36.76
C ARG A 190 15.25 3.29 38.06
N LEU A 191 14.07 3.87 38.24
CA LEU A 191 13.75 4.68 39.41
C LEU A 191 13.63 3.82 40.67
N MET A 192 12.86 2.74 40.58
CA MET A 192 12.64 1.78 41.66
C MET A 192 13.92 1.09 42.08
N LYS A 193 14.84 0.79 41.14
CA LYS A 193 16.15 0.21 41.45
C LYS A 193 17.01 1.15 42.29
N THR A 194 16.91 2.46 42.06
CA THR A 194 17.68 3.50 42.78
C THR A 194 17.08 3.82 44.15
N ARG A 195 15.75 4.01 44.22
CA ARG A 195 15.05 4.45 45.44
C ARG A 195 14.67 3.29 46.38
N LYS A 196 14.57 2.06 45.86
CA LYS A 196 14.19 0.80 46.54
C LYS A 196 12.78 0.76 47.12
N ARG A 197 12.26 1.86 47.67
CA ARG A 197 10.92 2.00 48.21
C ARG A 197 10.39 3.41 47.93
N MET A 198 9.18 3.53 47.39
CA MET A 198 8.57 4.85 47.13
C MET A 198 7.05 4.80 47.05
N THR A 199 6.40 5.93 47.31
CA THR A 199 4.93 6.05 47.22
C THR A 199 4.46 6.14 45.77
N HIS A 200 3.21 5.74 45.52
CA HIS A 200 2.59 5.90 44.21
C HIS A 200 2.56 7.37 43.74
N GLN A 201 2.34 8.32 44.65
CA GLN A 201 2.30 9.75 44.30
C GLN A 201 3.67 10.26 43.84
N ASP A 202 4.74 9.91 44.55
CA ASP A 202 6.10 10.33 44.22
C ASP A 202 6.58 9.65 42.93
N LEU A 203 6.29 8.36 42.76
CA LEU A 203 6.59 7.61 41.54
C LEU A 203 5.94 8.27 40.32
N MET A 204 4.66 8.62 40.41
CA MET A 204 3.94 9.29 39.32
C MET A 204 4.55 10.66 39.00
N LYS A 205 4.88 11.45 40.03
CA LYS A 205 5.47 12.78 39.87
C LYS A 205 6.84 12.70 39.20
N GLU A 206 7.72 11.83 39.69
CA GLU A 206 9.08 11.68 39.14
C GLU A 206 9.08 11.15 37.71
N ILE A 207 8.17 10.23 37.35
CA ILE A 207 8.02 9.75 35.97
C ILE A 207 7.62 10.91 35.06
N LEU A 208 6.61 11.69 35.43
CA LEU A 208 6.11 12.81 34.64
C LEU A 208 7.17 13.90 34.45
N GLU A 209 7.93 14.21 35.50
CA GLU A 209 9.01 15.18 35.45
C GLU A 209 10.13 14.73 34.51
N GLN A 210 10.58 13.48 34.62
CA GLN A 210 11.67 12.94 33.80
C GLN A 210 11.27 12.67 32.34
N SER A 211 10.00 12.37 32.06
CA SER A 211 9.54 12.06 30.70
C SER A 211 9.15 13.28 29.86
N SER A 212 8.77 14.38 30.52
CA SER A 212 8.17 15.58 29.92
C SER A 212 8.91 16.16 28.70
N THR A 213 10.24 16.03 28.64
CA THR A 213 11.07 16.62 27.58
C THR A 213 10.97 15.92 26.23
N LYS A 214 10.60 14.63 26.19
CA LYS A 214 10.54 13.84 24.95
C LYS A 214 9.22 13.13 24.73
N PHE A 215 8.51 12.75 25.79
CA PHE A 215 7.28 11.96 25.70
C PHE A 215 6.23 12.44 26.70
N HIS A 216 4.99 12.51 26.23
CA HIS A 216 3.83 12.76 27.08
C HIS A 216 3.17 11.42 27.39
N PHE A 217 3.35 10.93 28.62
CA PHE A 217 2.73 9.69 29.06
C PHE A 217 1.37 9.96 29.71
N SER A 218 0.36 9.19 29.32
CA SER A 218 -0.94 9.22 29.99
C SER A 218 -0.86 8.49 31.33
N THR A 219 -1.60 8.99 32.33
CA THR A 219 -1.70 8.33 33.65
C THR A 219 -2.21 6.89 33.54
N THR A 220 -3.03 6.58 32.54
CA THR A 220 -3.51 5.22 32.25
C THR A 220 -2.35 4.30 31.84
N GLN A 221 -1.43 4.77 31.00
CA GLN A 221 -0.30 3.99 30.50
C GLN A 221 0.71 3.68 31.61
N ILE A 222 0.94 4.63 32.51
CA ILE A 222 1.81 4.45 33.67
C ILE A 222 1.22 3.41 34.62
N LYS A 223 -0.07 3.53 34.98
CA LYS A 223 -0.75 2.55 35.85
C LYS A 223 -0.73 1.14 35.28
N LEU A 224 -1.02 0.99 33.98
CA LEU A 224 -0.96 -0.32 33.31
C LEU A 224 0.46 -0.90 33.37
N SER A 225 1.48 -0.07 33.14
CA SER A 225 2.88 -0.50 33.17
C SER A 225 3.32 -0.92 34.57
N ILE A 226 2.87 -0.22 35.63
CA ILE A 226 3.10 -0.62 37.02
C ILE A 226 2.48 -2.00 37.28
N GLY A 227 1.25 -2.24 36.82
CA GLY A 227 0.60 -3.55 36.92
C GLY A 227 1.45 -4.67 36.30
N THR A 228 1.90 -4.48 35.06
CA THR A 228 2.77 -5.44 34.36
C THR A 228 4.12 -5.67 35.07
N LEU A 229 4.69 -4.63 35.69
CA LEU A 229 5.94 -4.76 36.45
C LEU A 229 5.74 -5.52 37.78
N ILE A 230 4.57 -5.41 38.40
CA ILE A 230 4.20 -6.21 39.57
C ILE A 230 4.03 -7.68 39.18
N GLU A 231 3.29 -7.95 38.09
CA GLU A 231 3.11 -9.31 37.57
C GLU A 231 4.43 -9.98 37.19
N ARG A 232 5.38 -9.21 36.66
CA ARG A 232 6.74 -9.66 36.35
C ARG A 232 7.64 -9.85 37.59
N GLY A 233 7.17 -9.49 38.78
CA GLY A 233 7.93 -9.61 40.02
C GLY A 233 9.11 -8.63 40.14
N ILE A 234 9.14 -7.55 39.36
CA ILE A 234 10.20 -6.53 39.44
C ILE A 234 9.96 -5.60 40.63
N ILE A 235 8.68 -5.28 40.89
CA ILE A 235 8.24 -4.47 42.02
C ILE A 235 7.08 -5.16 42.75
N ARG A 236 6.91 -4.88 44.04
CA ARG A 236 5.79 -5.33 44.87
C ARG A 236 5.06 -4.14 45.46
N ARG A 237 3.80 -4.35 45.86
CA ARG A 237 3.19 -3.51 46.88
C ARG A 237 3.60 -4.00 48.26
N ASP A 238 3.83 -3.06 49.16
CA ASP A 238 4.05 -3.35 50.57
C ASP A 238 2.81 -4.05 51.17
N PRO A 239 2.98 -5.08 52.03
CA PRO A 239 1.86 -5.83 52.61
C PRO A 239 1.01 -5.00 53.58
N ASP A 240 1.58 -3.97 54.21
CA ASP A 240 0.91 -3.13 55.21
C ASP A 240 0.33 -1.87 54.57
N ASP A 241 0.98 -1.31 53.54
CA ASP A 241 0.53 -0.12 52.83
C ASP A 241 0.55 -0.27 51.29
N MET A 242 -0.65 -0.41 50.72
CA MET A 242 -0.85 -0.56 49.26
C MET A 242 -0.48 0.69 48.44
N THR A 243 -0.20 1.83 49.08
CA THR A 243 0.27 3.05 48.42
C THR A 243 1.78 3.04 48.18
N ILE A 244 2.51 2.12 48.80
CA ILE A 244 3.97 2.01 48.73
C ILE A 244 4.35 0.86 47.79
N PHE A 245 5.32 1.15 46.92
CA PHE A 245 5.97 0.16 46.09
C PHE A 245 7.38 -0.14 46.60
N GLU A 246 7.76 -1.41 46.53
CA GLU A 246 9.10 -1.92 46.86
C GLU A 246 9.71 -2.62 45.65
N TYR A 247 11.02 -2.48 45.47
CA TYR A 247 11.75 -3.13 44.38
C TYR A 247 12.30 -4.48 44.82
N ILE A 248 11.98 -5.56 44.09
CA ILE A 248 12.30 -6.95 44.49
C ILE A 248 13.53 -7.51 43.76
N ALA A 249 13.80 -7.05 42.54
CA ALA A 249 14.78 -7.68 41.63
C ALA A 249 16.25 -7.31 41.85
#